data_AF-A0A9W8LU05-F1
#
_entry.id   AF-A0A9W8LU05-F1
#
_cell.length_a   1.000
_cell.length_b   1.000
_cell.length_c   1.000
_cell.angle_alpha   90.00
_cell.angle_beta   90.00
_cell.angle_gamma   90.00
#
_symmetry.space_group_name_H-M   'P 1'
#
loop_
_entity.id
_entity.type
_entity.pdbx_description
1 polymer ?
#
loop_
_entity_poly.entity_id
_entity_poly.type
_entity_poly.pdbx_seq_one_letter_code
_entity_poly.pdbx_strand_id
1 'polypeptide(L)'
;MRRSPIGLHPQTRENARVLGLKRCGHVVYRPVTNELAGVIIKVKEIIKLELVDRVDPPKTGAPSGFEVIGRLNPRIAPGSKAAKPLLPLRTRRSTAEN
;
A
#
# COMPACT_ATOMS: atom_id res chain seq x y z
N MET A 1 -11.98 -7.61 1.82
CA MET A 1 -13.12 -8.31 1.16
C MET A 1 -12.62 -8.99 -0.11
N ARG A 2 -12.77 -10.32 -0.22
CA ARG A 2 -12.20 -11.11 -1.34
C ARG A 2 -13.13 -11.18 -2.54
N ARG A 3 -14.44 -11.28 -2.34
CA ARG A 3 -15.45 -11.38 -3.40
C ARG A 3 -16.49 -10.26 -3.27
N SER A 4 -17.07 -9.86 -4.39
CA SER A 4 -18.11 -8.83 -4.42
C SER A 4 -19.44 -9.34 -3.85
N PRO A 5 -20.22 -8.52 -3.11
CA PRO A 5 -21.56 -8.88 -2.64
C PRO A 5 -22.67 -8.67 -3.70
N ILE A 6 -22.30 -8.40 -4.95
CA ILE A 6 -23.24 -8.32 -6.07
C ILE A 6 -23.87 -9.70 -6.28
N GLY A 7 -25.19 -9.74 -6.46
CA GLY A 7 -25.94 -11.00 -6.64
C GLY A 7 -26.19 -11.80 -5.36
N LEU A 8 -25.64 -11.39 -4.21
CA LEU A 8 -25.96 -12.01 -2.93
C LEU A 8 -27.25 -11.46 -2.32
N HIS A 9 -27.83 -12.24 -1.41
CA HIS A 9 -29.01 -11.87 -0.65
C HIS A 9 -28.84 -10.48 0.03
N PRO A 10 -29.88 -9.62 0.04
CA PRO A 10 -29.78 -8.26 0.59
C PRO A 10 -29.24 -8.21 2.02
N GLN A 11 -29.60 -9.19 2.85
CA GLN A 11 -29.11 -9.29 4.24
C GLN A 11 -27.60 -9.54 4.32
N THR A 12 -27.04 -10.35 3.42
CA THR A 12 -25.59 -10.58 3.34
C THR A 12 -24.86 -9.30 2.93
N ARG A 13 -25.46 -8.53 2.03
CA ARG A 13 -24.93 -7.22 1.60
C ARG A 13 -24.94 -6.23 2.75
N GLU A 14 -26.00 -6.18 3.55
CA GLU A 14 -26.08 -5.30 4.70
C GLU A 14 -25.10 -5.71 5.82
N ASN A 15 -24.98 -7.01 6.11
CA ASN A 15 -23.97 -7.52 7.05
C ASN A 15 -22.54 -7.11 6.64
N ALA A 16 -22.21 -7.20 5.35
CA ALA A 16 -20.91 -6.74 4.84
C ALA A 16 -20.73 -5.23 5.00
N ARG A 17 -21.80 -4.45 4.81
CA ARG A 17 -21.79 -2.99 4.99
C ARG A 17 -21.56 -2.59 6.45
N VAL A 18 -22.22 -3.27 7.40
CA VAL A 18 -22.04 -3.06 8.85
C VAL A 18 -20.60 -3.32 9.28
N LEU A 19 -19.95 -4.34 8.70
CA LEU A 19 -18.52 -4.60 8.93
C LEU A 19 -17.60 -3.48 8.39
N GLY A 20 -18.09 -2.59 7.53
CA GLY A 20 -17.32 -1.54 6.88
C GLY A 20 -16.73 -1.94 5.53
N LEU A 21 -17.17 -3.07 4.97
CA LEU A 21 -16.67 -3.60 3.69
C LEU A 21 -17.43 -2.97 2.52
N LYS A 22 -16.99 -1.78 2.08
CA LYS A 22 -17.63 -1.03 1.00
C LYS A 22 -17.23 -1.48 -0.41
N ARG A 23 -15.98 -1.94 -0.59
CA ARG A 23 -15.38 -2.26 -1.90
C ARG A 23 -14.55 -3.54 -1.85
N CYS A 24 -14.40 -4.20 -3.00
CA CYS A 24 -13.50 -5.34 -3.15
C CYS A 24 -12.06 -4.92 -2.87
N GLY A 25 -11.27 -5.79 -2.23
CA GLY A 25 -9.89 -5.47 -1.83
C GLY A 25 -9.78 -4.57 -0.59
N HIS A 26 -10.89 -3.99 -0.09
CA HIS A 26 -10.86 -3.18 1.13
C HIS A 26 -10.56 -4.03 2.36
N VAL A 27 -9.65 -3.56 3.21
CA VAL A 27 -9.24 -4.19 4.47
C VAL A 27 -9.71 -3.32 5.61
N VAL A 28 -10.35 -3.92 6.62
CA VAL A 28 -10.86 -3.22 7.81
C VAL A 28 -10.37 -3.98 9.02
N TYR A 29 -9.76 -3.25 9.96
CA TYR A 29 -9.36 -3.80 11.25
C TYR A 29 -10.46 -3.56 12.28
N ARG A 30 -10.81 -4.58 13.04
CA ARG A 30 -11.80 -4.53 14.11
C ARG A 30 -11.28 -5.31 15.32
N PRO A 31 -11.59 -4.90 16.55
CA PRO A 31 -11.30 -5.69 17.74
C PRO A 31 -12.09 -7.01 17.70
N VAL A 32 -11.54 -8.06 18.31
CA VAL A 32 -12.19 -9.37 18.39
C VAL A 32 -13.29 -9.31 19.45
N THR A 33 -14.55 -9.34 19.02
CA THR A 33 -15.73 -9.41 19.89
C THR A 33 -16.68 -10.54 19.44
N ASN A 34 -17.46 -11.09 20.36
CA ASN A 34 -18.39 -12.18 20.06
C ASN A 34 -19.48 -11.78 19.05
N GLU A 35 -19.97 -10.54 19.16
CA GLU A 35 -20.95 -9.98 18.22
C GLU A 35 -20.42 -9.96 16.79
N LEU A 36 -19.16 -9.53 16.63
CA LEU A 36 -18.48 -9.48 15.35
C LEU A 36 -18.32 -10.89 14.76
N ALA A 37 -17.95 -11.87 15.58
CA ALA A 37 -17.81 -13.26 15.16
C ALA A 37 -19.12 -13.81 14.55
N GLY A 38 -20.26 -13.50 15.18
CA GLY A 38 -21.57 -13.88 14.64
C GLY A 38 -21.86 -13.28 13.27
N VAL A 39 -21.50 -12.02 13.04
CA VAL A 39 -21.65 -11.36 11.73
C VAL A 39 -20.68 -11.92 10.70
N ILE A 40 -19.41 -12.16 11.09
CA ILE A 40 -18.37 -12.76 10.26
C ILE A 40 -18.80 -14.12 9.71
N ILE A 41 -19.40 -14.97 10.54
CA ILE A 41 -19.88 -16.30 10.14
C ILE A 41 -20.91 -16.19 9.01
N LYS A 42 -21.82 -15.20 9.07
CA LYS A 42 -22.85 -14.96 8.03
C LYS A 42 -22.27 -14.50 6.70
N VAL A 43 -21.05 -13.94 6.68
CA VAL A 43 -20.39 -13.43 5.46
C VAL A 43 -19.10 -14.18 5.10
N LYS A 44 -18.82 -15.33 5.74
CA LYS A 44 -17.54 -16.07 5.63
C LYS A 44 -17.11 -16.38 4.19
N GLU A 45 -18.07 -16.48 3.28
CA GLU A 45 -17.85 -16.82 1.87
C GLU A 45 -17.21 -15.68 1.06
N ILE A 46 -17.42 -14.42 1.48
CA ILE A 46 -16.93 -13.23 0.75
C ILE A 46 -15.69 -12.59 1.36
N ILE A 47 -15.34 -12.95 2.59
CA ILE A 47 -14.23 -12.35 3.35
C ILE A 47 -13.07 -13.32 3.51
N LYS A 48 -11.86 -12.76 3.58
CA LYS A 48 -10.69 -13.44 4.11
C LYS A 48 -10.43 -12.82 5.48
N LEU A 49 -10.28 -13.66 6.49
CA LEU A 49 -10.05 -13.22 7.86
C LEU A 49 -8.65 -13.63 8.30
N GLU A 50 -7.94 -12.70 8.93
CA GLU A 50 -6.60 -12.88 9.46
C GLU A 50 -6.58 -12.26 10.86
N LEU A 51 -6.05 -13.00 11.83
CA LEU A 51 -5.82 -12.49 13.17
C LEU A 51 -4.49 -11.75 13.18
N VAL A 52 -4.47 -10.56 13.78
CA VAL A 52 -3.29 -9.70 13.83
C VAL A 52 -3.17 -9.15 15.25
N ASP A 53 -1.97 -9.18 15.81
CA ASP A 53 -1.70 -8.70 17.18
C ASP A 53 -1.75 -7.17 17.27
N ARG A 54 -1.39 -6.47 16.19
CA ARG A 54 -1.33 -4.99 16.11
C ARG A 54 -1.89 -4.47 14.80
N VAL A 55 -2.52 -3.31 14.86
CA VAL A 55 -3.06 -2.63 13.66
C VAL A 55 -1.96 -1.79 13.03
N ASP A 56 -1.13 -2.43 12.21
CA ASP A 56 -0.09 -1.75 11.43
C ASP A 56 -0.52 -1.69 9.96
N PRO A 57 -1.02 -0.54 9.46
CA PRO A 57 -1.37 -0.42 8.06
C PRO A 57 -0.10 -0.53 7.21
N PRO A 58 -0.04 -1.44 6.22
CA PRO A 58 1.14 -1.56 5.37
C PRO A 58 1.31 -0.27 4.57
N LYS A 59 2.48 0.36 4.68
CA LYS A 59 2.90 1.45 3.78
C LYS A 59 3.10 0.85 2.40
N THR A 60 2.01 0.75 1.65
CA THR A 60 1.99 0.14 0.31
C THR A 60 2.42 1.19 -0.72
N GLY A 61 3.67 1.62 -0.62
CA GLY A 61 4.35 2.38 -1.66
C GLY A 61 5.34 1.47 -2.34
N ALA A 62 5.27 1.34 -3.66
CA ALA A 62 6.40 0.78 -4.39
C ALA A 62 7.64 1.65 -4.11
N PRO A 63 8.83 1.07 -3.97
CA PRO A 63 10.04 1.86 -3.81
C PRO A 63 10.18 2.79 -5.02
N SER A 64 10.51 4.05 -4.76
CA SER A 64 10.85 4.98 -5.84
C SER A 64 12.08 4.44 -6.57
N GLY A 65 11.95 4.15 -7.87
CA GLY A 65 13.05 3.71 -8.73
C GLY A 65 14.03 4.83 -9.09
N PHE A 66 13.85 6.01 -8.52
CA PHE A 66 14.69 7.18 -8.74
C PHE A 66 14.95 7.88 -7.41
N GLU A 67 16.13 8.47 -7.31
CA GLU A 67 16.53 9.40 -6.25
C GLU A 67 16.69 10.78 -6.87
N VAL A 68 16.08 11.81 -6.28
CA VAL A 68 16.16 13.18 -6.81
C VAL A 68 17.47 13.81 -6.32
N ILE A 69 18.47 13.85 -7.20
CA ILE A 69 19.82 14.38 -6.90
C ILE A 69 19.81 15.91 -6.69
N GLY A 70 18.84 16.62 -7.26
CA GLY A 70 18.69 18.07 -7.07
C GLY A 70 17.39 18.59 -7.67
N ARG A 71 16.89 19.71 -7.14
CA ARG A 71 15.75 20.44 -7.69
C ARG A 71 16.27 21.66 -8.45
N LEU A 72 15.83 21.84 -9.69
CA LEU A 72 16.15 23.04 -10.46
C LEU A 72 15.55 24.27 -9.76
N ASN A 73 16.38 25.25 -9.41
CA ASN A 73 15.90 26.55 -8.95
C ASN A 73 15.22 27.27 -10.13
N PRO A 74 13.90 27.51 -10.12
CA PRO A 74 13.17 28.07 -11.26
C PRO A 74 13.53 29.54 -11.54
N ARG A 75 14.24 30.21 -10.62
CA ARG A 75 14.78 31.57 -10.82
C ARG A 75 15.98 31.62 -11.78
N ILE A 76 16.52 30.46 -12.17
CA ILE A 76 17.69 30.35 -13.05
C ILE A 76 17.28 29.61 -14.31
N ALA A 77 16.70 30.33 -15.26
CA ALA A 77 16.60 29.94 -16.65
C ALA A 77 16.58 31.21 -17.51
N PRO A 78 17.07 31.21 -18.75
CA PRO A 78 18.26 30.57 -19.32
C PRO A 78 19.35 31.63 -19.59
N GLY A 79 20.58 31.44 -19.09
CA GLY A 79 21.67 32.40 -19.42
C GLY A 79 23.00 32.25 -18.68
N SER A 80 23.08 31.56 -17.55
CA SER A 80 24.36 31.35 -16.87
C SER A 80 25.05 30.10 -17.39
N LYS A 81 26.09 30.29 -18.21
CA LYS A 81 27.03 29.23 -18.59
C LYS A 81 27.68 28.60 -17.34
N ALA A 82 27.95 27.30 -17.47
CA ALA A 82 28.88 26.47 -16.71
C ALA A 82 28.42 25.90 -15.35
N ALA A 83 27.91 24.66 -15.40
CA ALA A 83 28.51 23.58 -14.63
C ALA A 83 28.72 22.38 -15.56
N LYS A 84 29.96 21.91 -15.64
CA LYS A 84 30.42 20.82 -16.51
C LYS A 84 29.68 19.50 -16.18
N PRO A 85 29.56 18.57 -17.15
CA PRO A 85 28.89 17.30 -16.94
C PRO A 85 29.68 16.44 -15.95
N LEU A 86 29.01 15.91 -14.92
CA LEU A 86 29.54 14.79 -14.14
C LEU A 86 29.45 13.53 -15.03
N LEU A 87 30.55 13.22 -15.72
CA LEU A 87 30.79 11.93 -16.36
C LEU A 87 31.03 10.85 -15.28
N PRO A 88 30.86 9.56 -15.62
CA PRO A 88 30.11 8.59 -14.83
C PRO A 88 30.84 8.11 -13.58
N LEU A 89 30.06 7.70 -12.57
CA LEU A 89 30.53 6.93 -11.43
C LEU A 89 31.31 5.71 -11.92
N ARG A 90 32.63 5.78 -11.71
CA ARG A 90 33.61 4.72 -11.99
C ARG A 90 33.35 3.53 -11.08
N THR A 91 32.38 2.69 -11.42
CA THR A 91 32.29 1.34 -10.82
C THR A 91 33.32 0.46 -11.51
N ARG A 92 34.47 0.26 -10.85
CA ARG A 92 35.23 -1.00 -10.79
C ARG A 92 36.53 -0.77 -10.02
N ARG A 93 36.59 -1.29 -8.80
CA ARG A 93 37.67 -2.19 -8.34
C ARG A 93 37.07 -3.23 -7.41
N SER A 94 36.80 -4.40 -7.97
CA SER A 94 37.07 -5.65 -7.27
C SER A 94 38.59 -5.76 -7.14
N THR A 95 39.12 -5.93 -5.92
CA THR A 95 40.19 -6.88 -5.55
C THR A 95 40.73 -6.55 -4.15
N ALA A 96 40.53 -7.53 -3.26
CA ALA A 96 41.47 -8.10 -2.27
C ALA A 96 42.20 -7.21 -1.23
N GLU A 97 42.49 -7.90 -0.10
CA GLU A 97 43.44 -7.60 0.99
C GLU A 97 42.86 -6.73 2.13
N ASN A 98 42.80 -7.15 3.41
CA ASN A 98 43.31 -8.30 4.18
C ASN A 98 42.30 -8.65 5.29
#